data_AF-A0A1A0WEY8-F1
#
_entry.id   AF-A0A1A0WEY8-F1
#
_cell.length_a   1.000
_cell.length_b   1.000
_cell.length_c   1.000
_cell.angle_alpha   90.00
_cell.angle_beta   90.00
_cell.angle_gamma   90.00
#
_symmetry.space_group_name_H-M   'P 1'
#
loop_
_entity.id
_entity.type
_entity.pdbx_description
1 polymer ?
#
loop_
_entity_poly.entity_id
_entity_poly.type
_entity_poly.pdbx_seq_one_letter_code
_entity_poly.pdbx_strand_id
1 'polypeptide(L)'
;MSDIDTDVADLPGAPVLKRELTDITDEVRAVDAAPIPVLAEPYDIRPADADADAELISEWMNRPHLVEAWEYDWAPERWRRYLQAQLDGQYSRPLIASFRGKPAGYVELYRAAKDSIAPRYAADPHDIGMHAAIADLRFVNRGMGPILLPRIVASVFELDPDCRRVMFDPDHRNTGARRLCEWAGCEFLGEHEMSNRRMALYALPRTPDDAFGAAG
;
A
#
# COMPACT_ATOMS: atom_id res chain seq x y z
N MET A 1 14.32 21.64 -28.01
CA MET A 1 13.50 22.38 -27.03
C MET A 1 12.27 21.53 -26.83
N SER A 2 12.42 20.49 -26.00
CA SER A 2 11.39 19.48 -25.77
C SER A 2 10.41 20.03 -24.75
N ASP A 3 9.14 20.07 -25.12
CA ASP A 3 8.02 20.42 -24.26
C ASP A 3 8.10 19.63 -22.95
N ILE A 4 8.02 20.36 -21.85
CA ILE A 4 7.90 19.80 -20.50
C ILE A 4 6.52 19.14 -20.48
N ASP A 5 6.54 17.80 -20.55
CA ASP A 5 5.39 16.94 -20.33
C ASP A 5 4.96 17.14 -18.87
N THR A 6 4.17 18.18 -18.65
CA THR A 6 3.60 18.49 -17.34
C THR A 6 2.50 17.46 -17.16
N ASP A 7 2.84 16.32 -16.55
CA ASP A 7 1.86 15.33 -16.13
C ASP A 7 0.72 16.09 -15.43
N VAL A 8 -0.51 15.82 -15.85
CA VAL A 8 -1.75 16.41 -15.32
C VAL A 8 -1.80 16.34 -13.78
N ALA A 9 -1.03 15.42 -13.19
CA ALA A 9 -0.77 15.29 -11.76
C ALA A 9 -0.13 16.52 -11.06
N ASP A 10 0.54 17.41 -11.78
CA ASP A 10 1.22 18.60 -11.22
C ASP A 10 0.44 19.91 -11.46
N LEU A 11 -0.83 19.82 -11.89
CA LEU A 11 -1.70 20.99 -12.01
C LEU A 11 -2.04 21.59 -10.62
N PRO A 12 -2.05 22.92 -10.48
CA PRO A 12 -2.45 23.57 -9.24
C PRO A 12 -3.86 23.16 -8.81
N GLY A 13 -3.97 22.56 -7.62
CA GLY A 13 -5.26 22.15 -7.03
C GLY A 13 -5.65 20.69 -7.28
N ALA A 14 -4.88 19.91 -8.03
CA ALA A 14 -5.07 18.46 -8.08
C ALA A 14 -4.74 17.82 -6.70
N PRO A 15 -5.51 16.82 -6.24
CA PRO A 15 -5.20 16.14 -4.99
C PRO A 15 -3.87 15.38 -5.12
N VAL A 16 -2.98 15.58 -4.15
CA VAL A 16 -1.68 14.88 -4.09
C VAL A 16 -1.89 13.38 -3.92
N LEU A 17 -2.78 12.99 -3.00
CA LEU A 17 -3.18 11.60 -2.76
C LEU A 17 -4.43 11.28 -3.58
N LYS A 18 -4.25 10.94 -4.87
CA LYS A 18 -5.36 10.72 -5.82
C LYS A 18 -6.38 9.65 -5.40
N ARG A 19 -5.98 8.73 -4.51
CA ARG A 19 -6.81 7.63 -4.03
C ARG A 19 -7.57 7.94 -2.75
N GLU A 20 -7.23 9.01 -2.06
CA GLU A 20 -7.89 9.38 -0.80
C GLU A 20 -9.31 9.89 -1.06
N LEU A 21 -10.28 9.26 -0.38
CA LEU A 21 -11.67 9.72 -0.33
C LEU A 21 -11.82 10.74 0.79
N THR A 22 -12.30 11.93 0.45
CA THR A 22 -12.52 13.03 1.42
C THR A 22 -13.99 13.17 1.83
N ASP A 23 -14.91 12.77 0.96
CA ASP A 23 -16.35 12.61 1.25
C ASP A 23 -16.60 11.22 1.85
N ILE A 24 -16.46 11.14 3.17
CA ILE A 24 -16.54 9.93 3.98
C ILE A 24 -17.41 10.20 5.22
N THR A 25 -18.02 9.14 5.76
CA THR A 25 -18.85 9.21 6.97
C THR A 25 -18.02 9.62 8.19
N ASP A 26 -18.69 10.14 9.22
CA ASP A 26 -18.04 10.52 10.48
C ASP A 26 -17.39 9.32 11.18
N GLU A 27 -18.00 8.13 11.06
CA GLU A 27 -17.45 6.87 11.59
C GLU A 27 -16.09 6.56 10.96
N VAL A 28 -15.99 6.58 9.62
CA VAL A 28 -14.72 6.35 8.91
C VAL A 28 -13.71 7.45 9.19
N ARG A 29 -14.17 8.70 9.30
CA ARG A 29 -13.31 9.85 9.60
C ARG A 29 -12.68 9.76 11.00
N ALA A 30 -13.39 9.19 11.96
CA ALA A 30 -12.96 9.04 13.35
C ALA A 30 -11.86 7.98 13.55
N VAL A 31 -11.68 7.05 12.62
CA VAL A 31 -10.62 6.03 12.70
C VAL A 31 -9.27 6.68 12.38
N ASP A 32 -8.30 6.55 13.29
CA ASP A 32 -6.93 7.05 13.11
C ASP A 32 -6.21 6.34 11.96
N ALA A 33 -5.03 6.81 11.56
CA ALA A 33 -4.21 6.11 10.58
C ALA A 33 -3.85 4.67 11.01
N ALA A 34 -3.44 3.84 10.04
CA ALA A 34 -2.91 2.51 10.32
C ALA A 34 -1.71 2.59 11.30
N PRO A 35 -1.58 1.63 12.24
CA PRO A 35 -0.44 1.60 13.15
C PRO A 35 0.86 1.32 12.39
N ILE A 36 1.98 1.76 12.96
CA ILE A 36 3.31 1.42 12.45
C ILE A 36 3.65 0.00 12.95
N PRO A 37 3.86 -0.99 12.07
CA PRO A 37 4.19 -2.35 12.47
C PRO A 37 5.52 -2.41 13.20
N VAL A 38 5.73 -3.48 13.97
CA VAL A 38 7.01 -3.77 14.63
C VAL A 38 7.53 -5.10 14.10
N LEU A 39 8.77 -5.10 13.61
CA LEU A 39 9.43 -6.30 13.10
C LEU A 39 10.58 -6.70 14.02
N ALA A 40 10.72 -8.00 14.25
CA ALA A 40 11.88 -8.53 14.94
C ALA A 40 13.14 -8.51 14.06
N GLU A 41 14.30 -8.32 14.70
CA GLU A 41 15.58 -8.44 14.03
C GLU A 41 15.71 -9.77 13.25
N PRO A 42 16.42 -9.78 12.11
CA PRO A 42 17.22 -8.69 11.54
C PRO A 42 16.44 -7.75 10.62
N TYR A 43 15.11 -7.74 10.70
CA TYR A 43 14.26 -6.85 9.93
C TYR A 43 13.88 -5.63 10.77
N ASP A 44 13.61 -4.53 10.09
CA ASP A 44 13.15 -3.30 10.72
C ASP A 44 12.16 -2.60 9.79
N ILE A 45 11.25 -1.82 10.37
CA ILE A 45 10.30 -1.00 9.62
C ILE A 45 10.08 0.32 10.36
N ARG A 46 10.12 1.42 9.62
CA ARG A 46 9.94 2.76 10.17
C ARG A 46 9.10 3.63 9.23
N PRO A 47 8.48 4.71 9.73
CA PRO A 47 7.97 5.76 8.86
C PRO A 47 9.04 6.26 7.90
N ALA A 48 8.65 6.51 6.67
CA ALA A 48 9.47 7.24 5.72
C ALA A 48 9.61 8.70 6.18
N ASP A 49 10.78 9.27 5.97
CA ASP A 49 11.05 10.70 6.11
C ASP A 49 10.92 11.34 4.72
N ALA A 50 10.01 12.30 4.57
CA ALA A 50 9.72 12.88 3.26
C ALA A 50 10.94 13.57 2.63
N ASP A 51 11.80 14.20 3.43
CA ASP A 51 12.97 14.90 2.94
C ASP A 51 14.14 13.94 2.68
N ALA A 52 14.37 13.00 3.59
CA ALA A 52 15.53 12.10 3.52
C ALA A 52 15.33 10.88 2.61
N ASP A 53 14.10 10.37 2.47
CA ASP A 53 13.84 9.12 1.74
C ASP A 53 13.28 9.34 0.32
N ALA A 54 12.83 10.55 -0.05
CA ALA A 54 12.22 10.80 -1.35
C ALA A 54 13.12 10.47 -2.55
N GLU A 55 14.42 10.78 -2.47
CA GLU A 55 15.39 10.43 -3.52
C GLU A 55 15.54 8.91 -3.67
N LEU A 56 15.63 8.20 -2.54
CA LEU A 56 15.75 6.75 -2.51
C LEU A 56 14.51 6.06 -3.09
N ILE A 57 13.32 6.49 -2.68
CA ILE A 57 12.06 5.92 -3.15
C ILE A 57 11.85 6.25 -4.64
N SER A 58 12.14 7.48 -5.07
CA SER A 58 12.11 7.86 -6.48
C SER A 58 13.02 6.97 -7.32
N GLU A 59 14.26 6.73 -6.89
CA GLU A 59 15.17 5.82 -7.58
C GLU A 59 14.60 4.41 -7.70
N TRP A 60 14.06 3.85 -6.61
CA TRP A 60 13.44 2.53 -6.64
C TRP A 60 12.26 2.48 -7.61
N MET A 61 11.36 3.45 -7.55
CA MET A 61 10.13 3.47 -8.32
C MET A 61 10.36 3.73 -9.81
N ASN A 62 11.56 4.21 -10.18
CA ASN A 62 12.03 4.29 -11.56
C ASN A 62 12.70 2.99 -12.07
N ARG A 63 12.83 1.95 -11.23
CA ARG A 63 13.35 0.64 -11.68
C ARG A 63 12.29 -0.09 -12.49
N PRO A 64 12.63 -0.76 -13.62
CA PRO A 64 11.66 -1.28 -14.57
C PRO A 64 10.53 -2.13 -13.96
N HIS A 65 10.84 -2.99 -13.00
CA HIS A 65 9.84 -3.86 -12.36
C HIS A 65 8.89 -3.11 -11.41
N LEU A 66 9.30 -1.96 -10.87
CA LEU A 66 8.44 -1.10 -10.07
C LEU A 66 7.66 -0.11 -10.95
N VAL A 67 8.23 0.37 -12.06
CA VAL A 67 7.46 1.12 -13.07
C VAL A 67 6.26 0.31 -13.54
N GLU A 68 6.48 -0.96 -13.90
CA GLU A 68 5.40 -1.86 -14.37
C GLU A 68 4.35 -2.14 -13.28
N ALA A 69 4.75 -2.19 -12.01
CA ALA A 69 3.86 -2.59 -10.92
C ALA A 69 3.13 -1.41 -10.24
N TRP A 70 3.77 -0.23 -10.18
CA TRP A 70 3.31 0.94 -9.44
C TRP A 70 2.97 2.14 -10.32
N GLU A 71 3.59 2.29 -11.49
CA GLU A 71 3.41 3.46 -12.40
C GLU A 71 3.74 4.82 -11.73
N TYR A 72 4.58 4.79 -10.69
CA TYR A 72 4.98 5.95 -9.87
C TYR A 72 6.45 6.36 -10.11
N ASP A 73 6.88 6.32 -11.37
CA ASP A 73 8.23 6.71 -11.85
C ASP A 73 8.45 8.23 -11.83
N TRP A 74 8.15 8.84 -10.69
CA TRP A 74 8.17 10.27 -10.49
C TRP A 74 9.55 10.77 -10.02
N ALA A 75 9.81 12.05 -10.28
CA ALA A 75 10.97 12.75 -9.73
C ALA A 75 10.91 12.85 -8.19
N PRO A 76 12.07 12.99 -7.51
CA PRO A 76 12.14 13.08 -6.05
C PRO A 76 11.25 14.18 -5.44
N GLU A 77 11.08 15.32 -6.12
CA GLU A 77 10.26 16.43 -5.64
C GLU A 77 8.78 16.04 -5.49
N ARG A 78 8.27 15.24 -6.42
CA ARG A 78 6.90 14.74 -6.36
C ARG A 78 6.77 13.67 -5.28
N TRP A 79 7.75 12.78 -5.13
CA TRP A 79 7.79 11.83 -4.02
C TRP A 79 7.80 12.52 -2.65
N ARG A 80 8.62 13.57 -2.46
CA ARG A 80 8.62 14.36 -1.22
C ARG A 80 7.23 14.92 -0.91
N ARG A 81 6.57 15.55 -1.89
CA ARG A 81 5.20 16.07 -1.72
C ARG A 81 4.21 14.96 -1.37
N TYR A 82 4.31 13.81 -2.03
CA TYR A 82 3.44 12.66 -1.82
C TYR A 82 3.60 12.09 -0.41
N LEU A 83 4.83 11.82 0.02
CA LEU A 83 5.16 11.34 1.35
C LEU A 83 4.69 12.31 2.44
N GLN A 84 4.94 13.62 2.25
CA GLN A 84 4.49 14.64 3.19
C GLN A 84 2.96 14.64 3.33
N ALA A 85 2.22 14.55 2.22
CA ALA A 85 0.76 14.49 2.27
C ALA A 85 0.25 13.25 3.01
N GLN A 86 0.90 12.09 2.87
CA GLN A 86 0.54 10.90 3.65
C GLN A 86 0.84 11.09 5.15
N LEU A 87 2.00 11.67 5.48
CA LEU A 87 2.41 11.90 6.87
C LEU A 87 1.54 12.93 7.60
N ASP A 88 1.08 13.98 6.90
CA ASP A 88 0.18 15.00 7.45
C ASP A 88 -1.25 14.49 7.68
N GLY A 89 -1.64 13.46 6.92
CA GLY A 89 -2.99 12.89 6.94
C GLY A 89 -3.20 11.76 7.95
N GLN A 90 -4.43 11.21 7.93
CA GLN A 90 -4.81 9.99 8.65
C GLN A 90 -5.25 8.85 7.71
N TYR A 91 -4.96 8.99 6.41
CA TYR A 91 -5.35 8.02 5.39
C TYR A 91 -4.29 6.93 5.19
N SER A 92 -3.03 7.31 4.96
CA SER A 92 -1.95 6.39 4.58
C SER A 92 -0.67 6.65 5.37
N ARG A 93 0.10 5.60 5.65
CA ARG A 93 1.41 5.65 6.30
C ARG A 93 2.48 5.10 5.33
N PRO A 94 3.43 5.94 4.88
CA PRO A 94 4.56 5.49 4.09
C PRO A 94 5.64 4.94 5.01
N LEU A 95 6.16 3.76 4.69
CA LEU A 95 7.09 3.02 5.53
C LEU A 95 8.30 2.54 4.72
N ILE A 96 9.49 2.59 5.33
CA ILE A 96 10.71 1.96 4.83
C ILE A 96 10.93 0.64 5.57
N ALA A 97 10.96 -0.45 4.82
CA ALA A 97 11.35 -1.77 5.32
C ALA A 97 12.85 -2.01 5.07
N SER A 98 13.54 -2.48 6.10
CA SER A 98 14.98 -2.71 6.08
C SER A 98 15.33 -4.15 6.47
N PHE A 99 16.49 -4.62 5.99
CA PHE A 99 17.09 -5.90 6.38
C PHE A 99 18.55 -5.68 6.75
N ARG A 100 18.93 -6.07 7.97
CA ARG A 100 20.28 -5.86 8.54
C ARG A 100 20.74 -4.39 8.42
N GLY A 101 19.83 -3.47 8.76
CA GLY A 101 20.06 -2.03 8.72
C GLY A 101 20.12 -1.40 7.32
N LYS A 102 19.84 -2.16 6.25
CA LYS A 102 19.81 -1.65 4.88
C LYS A 102 18.37 -1.51 4.39
N PRO A 103 17.93 -0.31 3.95
CA PRO A 103 16.64 -0.13 3.28
C PRO A 103 16.52 -1.06 2.06
N ALA A 104 15.40 -1.75 1.97
CA ALA A 104 15.19 -2.80 0.97
C ALA A 104 13.77 -2.82 0.37
N GLY A 105 12.83 -2.10 0.97
CA GLY A 105 11.48 -1.98 0.44
C GLY A 105 10.75 -0.75 0.97
N TYR A 106 9.69 -0.40 0.25
CA TYR A 106 8.74 0.65 0.58
C TYR A 106 7.36 0.03 0.75
N VAL A 107 6.63 0.43 1.78
CA VAL A 107 5.30 -0.10 2.11
C VAL A 107 4.36 1.05 2.40
N GLU A 108 3.13 0.97 1.91
CA GLU A 108 2.05 1.86 2.30
C GLU A 108 1.01 1.06 3.05
N LEU A 109 0.70 1.48 4.27
CA LEU A 109 -0.46 0.99 5.02
C LEU A 109 -1.51 2.08 5.05
N TYR A 110 -2.71 1.79 4.56
CA TYR A 110 -3.76 2.79 4.43
C TYR A 110 -5.09 2.30 4.98
N ARG A 111 -5.95 3.22 5.44
CA ARG A 111 -7.34 2.89 5.79
C ARG A 111 -8.12 2.65 4.52
N ALA A 112 -8.52 1.40 4.28
CA ALA A 112 -9.17 1.01 3.05
C ALA A 112 -10.53 1.69 2.87
N ALA A 113 -11.24 1.97 3.96
CA ALA A 113 -12.48 2.76 3.95
C ALA A 113 -12.30 4.23 3.54
N LYS A 114 -11.06 4.75 3.60
CA LYS A 114 -10.67 6.09 3.12
C LYS A 114 -10.04 6.05 1.72
N ASP A 115 -9.96 4.88 1.08
CA ASP A 115 -9.37 4.70 -0.25
C ASP A 115 -10.44 4.52 -1.33
N SER A 116 -10.11 4.87 -2.56
CA SER A 116 -10.84 4.56 -3.79
C SER A 116 -11.31 3.10 -3.95
N ILE A 117 -10.71 2.12 -3.25
CA ILE A 117 -11.19 0.72 -3.21
C ILE A 117 -12.45 0.53 -2.36
N ALA A 118 -12.75 1.41 -1.40
CA ALA A 118 -13.88 1.23 -0.47
C ALA A 118 -15.21 0.94 -1.17
N PRO A 119 -15.60 1.61 -2.26
CA PRO A 119 -16.88 1.35 -2.94
C PRO A 119 -16.94 0.01 -3.69
N ARG A 120 -15.85 -0.76 -3.74
CA ARG A 120 -15.75 -2.02 -4.51
C ARG A 120 -16.11 -3.25 -3.70
N TYR A 121 -16.31 -3.09 -2.41
CA TYR A 121 -16.67 -4.14 -1.47
C TYR A 121 -17.40 -3.53 -0.25
N ALA A 122 -17.87 -4.36 0.68
CA ALA A 122 -18.45 -3.88 1.93
C ALA A 122 -17.33 -3.52 2.94
N ALA A 123 -16.71 -2.35 2.73
CA ALA A 123 -15.59 -1.88 3.54
C ALA A 123 -15.97 -1.65 5.00
N ASP A 124 -15.19 -2.21 5.92
CA ASP A 124 -15.25 -1.88 7.34
C ASP A 124 -14.33 -0.66 7.62
N PRO A 125 -14.71 0.26 8.53
CA PRO A 125 -13.88 1.42 8.89
C PRO A 125 -12.44 1.07 9.29
N HIS A 126 -12.20 -0.12 9.84
CA HIS A 126 -10.89 -0.57 10.30
C HIS A 126 -10.11 -1.41 9.28
N ASP A 127 -10.69 -1.73 8.11
CA ASP A 127 -9.98 -2.46 7.06
C ASP A 127 -8.72 -1.69 6.64
N ILE A 128 -7.59 -2.39 6.57
CA ILE A 128 -6.29 -1.81 6.18
C ILE A 128 -5.91 -2.32 4.80
N GLY A 129 -5.61 -1.43 3.87
CA GLY A 129 -4.95 -1.81 2.62
C GLY A 129 -3.43 -1.76 2.73
N MET A 130 -2.75 -2.61 1.94
CA MET A 130 -1.29 -2.63 1.88
C MET A 130 -0.78 -2.63 0.44
N HIS A 131 0.05 -1.65 0.11
CA HIS A 131 0.92 -1.70 -1.06
C HIS A 131 2.36 -1.99 -0.63
N ALA A 132 3.08 -2.82 -1.38
CA ALA A 132 4.48 -3.14 -1.07
C ALA A 132 5.35 -3.16 -2.33
N ALA A 133 6.49 -2.48 -2.26
CA ALA A 133 7.53 -2.43 -3.26
C ALA A 133 8.82 -3.00 -2.67
N ILE A 134 9.44 -3.95 -3.38
CA ILE A 134 10.76 -4.45 -3.05
C ILE A 134 11.75 -3.82 -4.02
N ALA A 135 12.73 -3.10 -3.49
CA ALA A 135 13.67 -2.33 -4.28
C ALA A 135 14.48 -3.21 -5.24
N ASP A 136 15.06 -4.31 -4.75
CA ASP A 136 15.98 -5.15 -5.50
C ASP A 136 15.38 -6.52 -5.82
N LEU A 137 15.36 -6.87 -7.11
CA LEU A 137 14.92 -8.17 -7.60
C LEU A 137 15.68 -9.35 -6.97
N ARG A 138 16.92 -9.17 -6.52
CA ARG A 138 17.68 -10.20 -5.80
C ARG A 138 17.03 -10.55 -4.46
N PHE A 139 16.38 -9.59 -3.81
CA PHE A 139 15.60 -9.83 -2.60
C PHE A 139 14.21 -10.39 -2.92
N VAL A 140 13.60 -9.99 -4.04
CA VAL A 140 12.37 -10.62 -4.57
C VAL A 140 12.60 -12.12 -4.81
N ASN A 141 13.64 -12.45 -5.57
CA ASN A 141 14.00 -13.83 -5.95
C ASN A 141 14.54 -14.67 -4.80
N ARG A 142 14.89 -14.05 -3.66
CA ARG A 142 15.30 -14.74 -2.43
C ARG A 142 14.19 -14.81 -1.37
N GLY A 143 12.95 -14.47 -1.74
CA GLY A 143 11.79 -14.67 -0.88
C GLY A 143 11.61 -13.61 0.21
N MET A 144 12.22 -12.42 0.08
CA MET A 144 12.05 -11.37 1.08
C MET A 144 10.60 -10.90 1.20
N GLY A 145 9.86 -10.79 0.08
CA GLY A 145 8.43 -10.45 0.09
C GLY A 145 7.58 -11.48 0.83
N PRO A 146 7.62 -12.77 0.44
CA PRO A 146 6.94 -13.84 1.16
C PRO A 146 7.32 -13.98 2.65
N ILE A 147 8.48 -13.47 3.07
CA ILE A 147 8.91 -13.49 4.47
C ILE A 147 8.47 -12.23 5.24
N LEU A 148 8.55 -11.05 4.63
CA LEU A 148 8.23 -9.78 5.28
C LEU A 148 6.73 -9.50 5.34
N LEU A 149 6.01 -9.75 4.24
CA LEU A 149 4.59 -9.38 4.17
C LEU A 149 3.75 -10.08 5.25
N PRO A 150 3.90 -11.40 5.52
CA PRO A 150 3.14 -12.04 6.60
C PRO A 150 3.46 -11.47 7.98
N ARG A 151 4.71 -11.03 8.21
CA ARG A 151 5.11 -10.43 9.50
C ARG A 151 4.54 -9.04 9.68
N ILE A 152 4.53 -8.24 8.61
CA ILE A 152 3.89 -6.92 8.61
C ILE A 152 2.40 -7.08 8.90
N VAL A 153 1.71 -7.97 8.17
CA VAL A 153 0.28 -8.24 8.38
C VAL A 153 -0.02 -8.73 9.80
N ALA A 154 0.77 -9.68 10.31
CA ALA A 154 0.60 -10.18 11.68
C ALA A 154 0.73 -9.05 12.71
N SER A 155 1.77 -8.21 12.59
CA SER A 155 1.96 -7.06 13.48
C SER A 155 0.83 -6.03 13.35
N VAL A 156 0.29 -5.81 12.14
CA VAL A 156 -0.89 -4.95 11.95
C VAL A 156 -2.09 -5.47 12.71
N PHE A 157 -2.41 -6.76 12.60
CA PHE A 157 -3.53 -7.35 13.36
C PHE A 157 -3.31 -7.33 14.88
N GLU A 158 -2.07 -7.48 15.33
CA GLU A 158 -1.75 -7.36 16.76
C GLU A 158 -1.95 -5.93 17.29
N LEU A 159 -1.59 -4.92 16.50
CA LEU A 159 -1.65 -3.51 16.90
C LEU A 159 -3.03 -2.87 16.69
N ASP A 160 -3.82 -3.37 15.74
CA ASP A 160 -5.19 -2.92 15.46
C ASP A 160 -6.16 -4.11 15.67
N PRO A 161 -6.75 -4.25 16.87
CA PRO A 161 -7.63 -5.38 17.19
C PRO A 161 -8.95 -5.33 16.40
N ASP A 162 -9.37 -4.15 15.94
CA ASP A 162 -10.61 -3.94 15.19
C ASP A 162 -10.41 -4.19 13.69
N CYS A 163 -9.16 -4.17 13.21
CA CYS A 163 -8.83 -4.60 11.84
C CYS A 163 -9.11 -6.09 11.66
N ARG A 164 -10.10 -6.39 10.82
CA ARG A 164 -10.56 -7.76 10.50
C ARG A 164 -9.91 -8.33 9.25
N ARG A 165 -9.32 -7.48 8.40
CA ARG A 165 -8.72 -7.92 7.13
C ARG A 165 -7.72 -6.91 6.59
N VAL A 166 -6.75 -7.44 5.84
CA VAL A 166 -5.82 -6.65 5.04
C VAL A 166 -6.15 -6.77 3.56
N MET A 167 -6.31 -5.64 2.89
CA MET A 167 -6.72 -5.53 1.49
C MET A 167 -5.51 -5.43 0.56
N PHE A 168 -5.60 -6.07 -0.61
CA PHE A 168 -4.61 -6.05 -1.67
C PHE A 168 -5.28 -5.81 -3.02
N ASP A 169 -4.75 -4.90 -3.83
CA ASP A 169 -5.29 -4.53 -5.13
C ASP A 169 -4.23 -4.53 -6.25
N PRO A 170 -3.53 -5.66 -6.48
CA PRO A 170 -2.60 -5.76 -7.61
C PRO A 170 -3.29 -5.48 -8.95
N ASP A 171 -2.48 -5.11 -9.96
CA ASP A 171 -2.97 -5.04 -11.33
C ASP A 171 -3.51 -6.41 -11.73
N HIS A 172 -4.62 -6.45 -12.46
CA HIS A 172 -5.22 -7.72 -12.88
C HIS A 172 -4.27 -8.59 -13.72
N ARG A 173 -3.28 -7.99 -14.40
CA ARG A 173 -2.24 -8.66 -15.20
C ARG A 173 -1.05 -9.11 -14.35
N ASN A 174 -0.89 -8.62 -13.12
CA ASN A 174 0.23 -8.99 -12.25
C ASN A 174 0.00 -10.39 -11.66
N THR A 175 0.23 -11.42 -12.49
CA THR A 175 0.02 -12.83 -12.13
C THR A 175 0.85 -13.27 -10.92
N GLY A 176 2.03 -12.67 -10.71
CA GLY A 176 2.88 -12.96 -9.56
C GLY A 176 2.26 -12.52 -8.24
N ALA A 177 1.80 -11.26 -8.17
CA ALA A 177 1.14 -10.73 -6.98
C ALA A 177 -0.19 -11.43 -6.69
N ARG A 178 -0.99 -11.72 -7.74
CA ARG A 178 -2.25 -12.47 -7.61
C ARG A 178 -2.04 -13.86 -7.03
N ARG A 179 -1.09 -14.62 -7.58
CA ARG A 179 -0.74 -15.96 -7.07
C ARG A 179 -0.23 -15.91 -5.63
N LEU A 180 0.49 -14.85 -5.25
CA LEU A 180 0.92 -14.68 -3.86
C LEU A 180 -0.29 -14.46 -2.93
N CYS A 181 -1.27 -13.65 -3.33
CA CYS A 181 -2.50 -13.45 -2.56
C CYS A 181 -3.27 -14.78 -2.41
N GLU A 182 -3.46 -15.51 -3.51
CA GLU A 182 -4.13 -16.81 -3.54
C GLU A 182 -3.42 -17.84 -2.66
N TRP A 183 -2.09 -17.91 -2.75
CA TRP A 183 -1.28 -18.81 -1.92
C TRP A 183 -1.34 -18.43 -0.43
N ALA A 184 -1.41 -17.14 -0.11
CA ALA A 184 -1.54 -16.65 1.26
C ALA A 184 -2.94 -16.89 1.86
N GLY A 185 -3.90 -17.42 1.10
CA GLY A 185 -5.27 -17.66 1.55
C GLY A 185 -6.15 -16.42 1.51
N CYS A 186 -5.80 -15.41 0.70
CA CYS A 186 -6.67 -14.26 0.50
C CYS A 186 -7.94 -14.69 -0.24
N GLU A 187 -9.06 -14.13 0.19
CA GLU A 187 -10.31 -14.18 -0.55
C GLU A 187 -10.24 -13.25 -1.76
N PHE A 188 -10.72 -13.72 -2.92
CA PHE A 188 -10.76 -12.92 -4.14
C PHE A 188 -12.12 -12.24 -4.31
N LEU A 189 -12.12 -10.91 -4.39
CA LEU A 189 -13.33 -10.06 -4.45
C LEU A 189 -13.62 -9.54 -5.86
N GLY A 190 -13.03 -10.17 -6.88
CA GLY A 190 -13.24 -9.81 -8.27
C GLY A 190 -12.25 -8.80 -8.84
N GLU A 191 -12.36 -8.57 -10.14
CA GLU A 191 -11.60 -7.52 -10.84
C GLU A 191 -12.48 -6.29 -11.04
N HIS A 192 -11.90 -5.11 -10.83
CA HIS A 192 -12.64 -3.84 -10.84
C HIS A 192 -11.94 -2.83 -11.75
N GLU A 193 -12.73 -2.17 -12.61
CA GLU A 193 -12.27 -1.03 -13.40
C GLU A 193 -12.15 0.20 -12.51
N MET A 194 -10.94 0.77 -12.46
CA MET A 194 -10.59 2.00 -11.75
C MET A 194 -10.28 3.10 -12.77
N SER A 195 -10.12 4.35 -12.30
CA SER A 195 -9.91 5.49 -13.19
C SER A 195 -8.64 5.40 -14.04
N ASN A 196 -7.62 4.68 -13.60
CA ASN A 196 -6.32 4.57 -14.26
C ASN A 196 -5.86 3.13 -14.55
N ARG A 197 -6.56 2.12 -14.03
CA ARG A 197 -6.14 0.71 -14.13
C ARG A 197 -7.33 -0.23 -13.92
N ARG A 198 -7.12 -1.51 -14.22
CA ARG A 198 -7.99 -2.59 -13.74
C ARG A 198 -7.26 -3.37 -12.66
N MET A 199 -7.84 -3.43 -11.46
CA MET A 199 -7.26 -4.15 -10.32
C MET A 199 -7.92 -5.52 -10.14
N ALA A 200 -7.23 -6.44 -9.50
CA ALA A 200 -7.79 -7.65 -8.91
C ALA A 200 -7.80 -7.48 -7.39
N LEU A 201 -8.98 -7.41 -6.77
CA LEU A 201 -9.10 -7.12 -5.34
C LEU A 201 -9.08 -8.42 -4.53
N TYR A 202 -8.26 -8.44 -3.48
CA TYR A 202 -8.14 -9.54 -2.55
C TYR A 202 -8.23 -9.02 -1.10
N ALA A 203 -8.74 -9.86 -0.21
CA ALA A 203 -8.78 -9.62 1.22
C ALA A 203 -8.13 -10.79 1.97
N LEU A 204 -7.15 -10.51 2.81
CA LEU A 204 -6.61 -11.48 3.76
C LEU A 204 -7.34 -11.31 5.09
N PRO A 205 -8.26 -12.21 5.46
CA PRO A 205 -8.97 -12.10 6.72
C PRO A 205 -8.04 -12.43 7.90
N ARG A 206 -8.27 -11.79 9.05
CA ARG A 206 -7.55 -12.05 10.30
C ARG A 206 -7.79 -13.46 10.80
N THR A 207 -9.06 -13.87 10.79
CA THR A 207 -9.52 -15.22 11.09
C THR A 207 -10.49 -15.70 10.01
N PRO A 208 -10.77 -17.01 9.88
CA PRO A 208 -11.76 -17.48 8.92
C PRO A 208 -13.14 -16.83 9.04
N ASP A 209 -13.54 -16.40 10.24
CA ASP A 209 -14.84 -15.77 10.50
C ASP A 209 -14.92 -14.32 9.96
N ASP A 210 -13.77 -13.72 9.61
CA ASP A 210 -13.68 -12.37 9.06
C ASP A 210 -13.80 -12.31 7.52
N ALA A 211 -13.85 -13.48 6.87
CA ALA A 211 -14.04 -13.61 5.42
C ALA A 211 -15.45 -13.16 4.99
N PHE A 212 -15.57 -12.65 3.76
CA PHE A 212 -16.88 -12.26 3.23
C PHE A 212 -17.74 -13.52 3.03
N GLY A 213 -18.89 -13.55 3.70
CA GLY A 213 -19.80 -14.69 3.63
C GLY A 213 -19.47 -15.86 4.59
N ALA A 214 -18.54 -15.68 5.54
CA ALA A 214 -18.44 -16.59 6.68
C ALA A 214 -19.80 -16.63 7.42
N ALA A 215 -20.30 -17.84 7.68
CA ALA A 215 -21.56 -18.02 8.39
C ALA A 215 -21.34 -17.74 9.88
N GLY A 216 -21.94 -16.65 10.37
CA GLY A 216 -22.22 -16.45 11.79
C GLY A 216 -23.43 -17.25 12.24
#